data_AF-A0A2E9EUA9-F1
#
_entry.id   AF-A0A2E9EUA9-F1
#
_cell.length_a   1.000
_cell.length_b   1.000
_cell.length_c   1.000
_cell.angle_alpha   90.00
_cell.angle_beta   90.00
_cell.angle_gamma   90.00
#
_symmetry.space_group_name_H-M   'P 1'
#
loop_
_entity.id
_entity.type
_entity.pdbx_description
1 polymer ?
#
loop_
_entity_poly.entity_id
_entity_poly.type
_entity_poly.pdbx_seq_one_letter_code
_entity_poly.pdbx_strand_id
1 'polypeptide(L)'
;MEESESSGGDRFYDMVYDADRPELFFKATAERTRGHEDKVCIRSDSSWDVPEPELTLAINSNGKIFGYTVGNDMSSRSIEGENPLYLPQAKVYRGSCAVGPCLVVGAAPAKEAMISVKITRSGEEVFSGSTEVSQIKRGFDELAEFLFRENEFPKGALLMTGTGVVPDSDFTLSSGDVITITIDGIGTLENQVE
;
A
#
# COMPACT_ATOMS: atom_id res chain seq x y z
N MET A 1 -13.55 1.21 10.68
CA MET A 1 -13.21 1.51 12.09
C MET A 1 -14.06 0.71 13.08
N GLU A 2 -15.25 0.20 12.72
CA GLU A 2 -16.13 -0.49 13.69
C GLU A 2 -15.89 -2.01 13.88
N GLU A 3 -15.32 -2.75 12.91
CA GLU A 3 -15.07 -4.21 13.10
C GLU A 3 -13.72 -4.51 13.77
N SER A 4 -12.70 -3.66 13.56
CA SER A 4 -11.38 -3.73 14.18
C SER A 4 -11.39 -3.45 15.70
N GLU A 5 -12.40 -2.69 16.16
CA GLU A 5 -12.68 -2.47 17.57
C GLU A 5 -13.11 -3.77 18.28
N SER A 6 -13.81 -4.68 17.57
CA SER A 6 -14.34 -5.90 18.18
C SER A 6 -13.28 -6.98 18.45
N SER A 7 -12.23 -7.02 17.64
CA SER A 7 -11.12 -8.00 17.73
C SER A 7 -9.91 -7.49 18.53
N GLY A 8 -9.90 -6.21 18.90
CA GLY A 8 -8.76 -5.56 19.57
C GLY A 8 -7.57 -5.27 18.65
N GLY A 9 -7.77 -5.36 17.33
CA GLY A 9 -6.76 -5.05 16.31
C GLY A 9 -6.23 -3.61 16.42
N ASP A 10 -7.12 -2.65 16.66
CA ASP A 10 -6.78 -1.23 16.77
C ASP A 10 -5.78 -0.94 17.89
N ARG A 11 -5.86 -1.69 18.99
CA ARG A 11 -4.92 -1.56 20.10
C ARG A 11 -3.48 -1.88 19.68
N PHE A 12 -3.28 -2.85 18.79
CA PHE A 12 -1.95 -3.20 18.31
C PHE A 12 -1.40 -2.13 17.36
N TYR A 13 -2.26 -1.57 16.50
CA TYR A 13 -1.88 -0.45 15.63
C TYR A 13 -1.47 0.79 16.42
N ASP A 14 -2.24 1.14 17.46
CA ASP A 14 -1.89 2.23 18.38
C ASP A 14 -0.54 2.00 19.08
N MET A 15 -0.29 0.76 19.52
CA MET A 15 0.98 0.40 20.15
C MET A 15 2.17 0.57 19.21
N VAL A 16 2.01 0.23 17.92
CA VAL A 16 3.07 0.39 16.92
C VAL A 16 3.26 1.87 16.55
N TYR A 17 2.20 2.67 16.57
CA TYR A 17 2.25 4.07 16.17
C TYR A 17 3.31 4.87 16.95
N ASP A 18 3.49 4.59 18.24
CA ASP A 18 4.45 5.26 19.12
C ASP A 18 5.67 4.40 19.50
N ALA A 19 5.78 3.17 18.99
CA ALA A 19 6.92 2.30 19.26
C ALA A 19 8.18 2.69 18.48
N ASP A 20 9.37 2.32 18.99
CA ASP A 20 10.61 2.47 18.23
C ASP A 20 10.66 1.55 17.00
N ARG A 21 10.01 0.38 17.07
CA ARG A 21 9.96 -0.59 15.99
C ARG A 21 8.73 -0.34 15.12
N PRO A 22 8.88 -0.02 13.82
CA PRO A 22 7.76 0.08 12.90
C PRO A 22 7.19 -1.31 12.57
N GLU A 23 5.95 -1.34 12.12
CA GLU A 23 5.41 -2.51 11.44
C GLU A 23 6.11 -2.68 10.09
N LEU A 24 6.51 -3.91 9.80
CA LEU A 24 6.99 -4.35 8.49
C LEU A 24 6.41 -5.73 8.21
N PHE A 25 5.84 -5.91 7.03
CA PHE A 25 5.36 -7.21 6.56
C PHE A 25 5.79 -7.45 5.10
N PHE A 26 5.85 -8.72 4.73
CA PHE A 26 6.14 -9.10 3.35
C PHE A 26 4.87 -8.99 2.51
N LYS A 27 4.87 -8.12 1.49
CA LYS A 27 3.69 -7.89 0.65
C LYS A 27 3.56 -8.85 -0.53
N ALA A 28 4.60 -8.95 -1.36
CA ALA A 28 4.48 -9.68 -2.62
C ALA A 28 5.83 -10.15 -3.18
N THR A 29 5.77 -11.23 -3.96
CA THR A 29 6.81 -11.59 -4.92
C THR A 29 6.58 -10.85 -6.25
N ALA A 30 7.58 -10.83 -7.12
CA ALA A 30 7.44 -10.25 -8.47
C ALA A 30 6.25 -10.85 -9.25
N GLU A 31 6.01 -12.16 -9.16
CA GLU A 31 4.92 -12.87 -9.85
C GLU A 31 3.51 -12.43 -9.38
N ARG A 32 3.39 -11.97 -8.13
CA ARG A 32 2.14 -11.47 -7.55
C ARG A 32 1.94 -9.97 -7.77
N THR A 33 2.98 -9.28 -8.22
CA THR A 33 2.97 -7.84 -8.47
C THR A 33 2.46 -7.54 -9.88
N ARG A 34 1.79 -6.40 -10.04
CA ARG A 34 1.20 -5.92 -11.30
C ARG A 34 1.77 -4.56 -11.67
N GLY A 35 1.79 -4.27 -12.96
CA GLY A 35 2.19 -2.97 -13.49
C GLY A 35 1.01 -2.00 -13.63
N HIS A 36 1.27 -0.87 -14.27
CA HIS A 36 0.23 0.03 -14.75
C HIS A 36 -0.62 -0.64 -15.84
N GLU A 37 -1.93 -0.39 -15.83
CA GLU A 37 -2.96 -0.97 -16.72
C GLU A 37 -3.17 -2.49 -16.58
N ASP A 38 -2.36 -3.18 -15.77
CA ASP A 38 -2.61 -4.57 -15.40
C ASP A 38 -3.80 -4.69 -14.43
N LYS A 39 -4.29 -5.92 -14.29
CA LYS A 39 -5.37 -6.25 -13.37
C LYS A 39 -4.87 -6.66 -11.98
N VAL A 40 -5.44 -6.05 -10.96
CA VAL A 40 -5.29 -6.44 -9.55
C VAL A 40 -6.47 -7.31 -9.14
N CYS A 41 -6.30 -8.13 -8.10
CA CYS A 41 -7.36 -9.02 -7.65
C CYS A 41 -7.91 -8.59 -6.29
N ILE A 42 -9.14 -9.02 -6.02
CA ILE A 42 -9.70 -9.13 -4.67
C ILE A 42 -9.91 -10.60 -4.31
N ARG A 43 -10.04 -10.90 -3.02
CA ARG A 43 -10.21 -12.28 -2.56
C ARG A 43 -11.68 -12.70 -2.60
N SER A 44 -11.95 -13.91 -3.08
CA SER A 44 -13.32 -14.45 -3.10
C SER A 44 -13.90 -14.75 -1.71
N ASP A 45 -13.04 -14.87 -0.71
CA ASP A 45 -13.37 -15.11 0.69
C ASP A 45 -13.21 -13.85 1.57
N SER A 46 -13.11 -12.66 0.97
CA SER A 46 -13.18 -11.39 1.67
C SER A 46 -14.46 -10.64 1.30
N SER A 47 -15.03 -9.95 2.28
CA SER A 47 -16.23 -9.10 2.11
C SER A 47 -15.90 -7.61 2.08
N TRP A 48 -14.66 -7.25 2.42
CA TRP A 48 -14.21 -5.87 2.51
C TRP A 48 -12.78 -5.77 1.97
N ASP A 49 -12.66 -5.29 0.73
CA ASP A 49 -11.41 -5.12 0.03
C ASP A 49 -11.20 -3.66 -0.38
N VAL A 50 -10.02 -3.13 -0.13
CA VAL A 50 -9.68 -1.74 -0.41
C VAL A 50 -8.30 -1.63 -1.10
N PRO A 51 -8.10 -0.60 -1.95
CA PRO A 51 -6.77 -0.21 -2.37
C PRO A 51 -6.12 0.65 -1.29
N GLU A 52 -4.80 0.58 -1.18
CA GLU A 52 -4.03 1.41 -0.26
C GLU A 52 -2.96 2.15 -1.09
N PRO A 53 -3.17 3.45 -1.39
CA PRO A 53 -2.24 4.24 -2.19
C PRO A 53 -1.00 4.62 -1.40
N GLU A 54 0.18 4.21 -1.88
CA GLU A 54 1.42 4.41 -1.13
C GLU A 54 2.54 4.97 -1.99
N LEU A 55 3.32 5.88 -1.39
CA LEU A 55 4.65 6.18 -1.89
C LEU A 55 5.53 4.94 -1.67
N THR A 56 6.17 4.45 -2.72
CA THR A 56 6.99 3.24 -2.64
C THR A 56 8.45 3.56 -2.90
N LEU A 57 9.31 3.19 -1.95
CA LEU A 57 10.76 3.37 -2.01
C LEU A 57 11.37 2.26 -2.86
N ALA A 58 12.31 2.63 -3.74
CA ALA A 58 13.21 1.68 -4.38
C ALA A 58 14.56 1.67 -3.67
N ILE A 59 14.92 0.52 -3.10
CA ILE A 59 16.09 0.34 -2.25
C ILE A 59 17.03 -0.65 -2.92
N ASN A 60 18.30 -0.30 -3.04
CA ASN A 60 19.29 -1.21 -3.64
C ASN A 60 19.77 -2.27 -2.63
N SER A 61 20.64 -3.18 -3.08
CA SER A 61 21.15 -4.28 -2.23
C SER A 61 21.96 -3.85 -1.01
N ASN A 62 22.38 -2.58 -0.95
CA ASN A 62 23.12 -2.01 0.18
C ASN A 62 22.21 -1.25 1.15
N GLY A 63 20.89 -1.35 1.01
CA GLY A 63 19.94 -0.63 1.87
C GLY A 63 19.77 0.85 1.53
N LYS A 64 20.34 1.33 0.41
CA LYS A 64 20.24 2.73 0.01
C LYS A 64 19.02 2.96 -0.87
N ILE A 65 18.16 3.89 -0.46
CA ILE A 65 17.05 4.40 -1.27
C ILE A 65 17.64 5.16 -2.47
N PHE A 66 17.20 4.80 -3.68
CA PHE A 66 17.69 5.41 -4.92
C PHE A 66 16.56 5.94 -5.82
N GLY A 67 15.30 5.65 -5.51
CA GLY A 67 14.18 6.13 -6.29
C GLY A 67 12.83 5.85 -5.64
N TYR A 68 11.78 6.28 -6.34
CA TYR A 68 10.40 6.30 -5.85
C TYR A 68 9.44 5.92 -6.97
N THR A 69 8.38 5.18 -6.63
CA THR A 69 7.27 4.79 -7.53
C THR A 69 5.94 4.90 -6.78
N VAL A 70 4.82 4.85 -7.50
CA VAL A 70 3.50 4.65 -6.88
C VAL A 70 3.34 3.16 -6.57
N GLY A 71 2.78 2.84 -5.41
CA GLY A 71 2.37 1.51 -5.00
C GLY A 71 0.87 1.44 -4.66
N ASN A 72 0.31 0.26 -4.85
CA ASN A 72 -1.03 -0.11 -4.43
C ASN A 72 -0.97 -1.39 -3.60
N ASP A 73 -1.18 -1.27 -2.30
CA ASP A 73 -1.28 -2.39 -1.35
C ASP A 73 -2.74 -2.87 -1.24
N MET A 74 -3.16 -3.77 -2.13
CA MET A 74 -4.54 -4.31 -2.10
C MET A 74 -4.76 -5.14 -0.85
N SER A 75 -5.83 -4.85 -0.12
CA SER A 75 -5.99 -5.33 1.25
C SER A 75 -7.38 -5.88 1.51
N SER A 76 -7.44 -7.16 1.91
CA SER A 76 -8.67 -7.84 2.32
C SER A 76 -8.93 -7.59 3.82
N ARG A 77 -9.45 -6.40 4.11
CA ARG A 77 -9.64 -5.87 5.47
C ARG A 77 -10.58 -6.70 6.32
N SER A 78 -11.54 -7.41 5.74
CA SER A 78 -12.40 -8.34 6.52
C SER A 78 -11.59 -9.46 7.16
N ILE A 79 -10.56 -9.97 6.47
CA ILE A 79 -9.69 -11.06 6.97
C ILE A 79 -8.69 -10.50 8.00
N GLU A 80 -8.12 -9.31 7.72
CA GLU A 80 -7.22 -8.62 8.64
C GLU A 80 -7.91 -8.27 9.96
N GLY A 81 -9.13 -7.72 9.89
CA GLY A 81 -9.92 -7.31 11.04
C GLY A 81 -10.38 -8.46 11.93
N GLU A 82 -10.54 -9.67 11.37
CA GLU A 82 -10.94 -10.86 12.13
C GLU A 82 -9.85 -11.27 13.12
N ASN A 83 -8.59 -11.30 12.69
CA ASN A 83 -7.46 -11.66 13.54
C ASN A 83 -6.14 -11.09 12.98
N PRO A 84 -5.33 -10.39 13.79
CA PRO A 84 -4.06 -9.85 13.32
C PRO A 84 -3.08 -10.93 12.79
N LEU A 85 -3.23 -12.19 13.21
CA LEU A 85 -2.43 -13.30 12.67
C LEU A 85 -2.80 -13.67 11.22
N TYR A 86 -3.91 -13.17 10.69
CA TYR A 86 -4.34 -13.40 9.32
C TYR A 86 -3.82 -12.35 8.33
N LEU A 87 -3.07 -11.33 8.80
CA LEU A 87 -2.46 -10.31 7.95
C LEU A 87 -1.73 -10.87 6.72
N PRO A 88 -0.92 -11.96 6.81
CA PRO A 88 -0.29 -12.53 5.61
C PRO A 88 -1.30 -13.02 4.56
N GLN A 89 -2.45 -13.55 4.98
CA GLN A 89 -3.51 -14.00 4.06
C GLN A 89 -4.26 -12.81 3.44
N ALA A 90 -4.45 -11.75 4.22
CA ALA A 90 -5.12 -10.52 3.82
C ALA A 90 -4.27 -9.63 2.90
N LYS A 91 -2.95 -9.78 2.90
CA LYS A 91 -2.01 -8.96 2.11
C LYS A 91 -1.30 -9.74 1.00
N VAL A 92 -1.09 -11.05 1.12
CA VAL A 92 -0.28 -11.85 0.18
C VAL A 92 -1.14 -12.81 -0.64
N TYR A 93 -1.56 -12.39 -1.83
CA TYR A 93 -2.30 -13.22 -2.78
C TYR A 93 -2.03 -12.81 -4.23
N ARG A 94 -2.59 -13.54 -5.19
CA ARG A 94 -2.40 -13.23 -6.62
C ARG A 94 -2.94 -11.84 -6.92
N GLY A 95 -2.13 -10.95 -7.51
CA GLY A 95 -2.59 -9.61 -7.88
C GLY A 95 -2.86 -8.69 -6.70
N SER A 96 -2.31 -8.99 -5.51
CA SER A 96 -2.51 -8.16 -4.31
C SER A 96 -1.65 -6.90 -4.28
N CYS A 97 -0.75 -6.72 -5.24
CA CYS A 97 0.23 -5.64 -5.26
C CYS A 97 0.33 -5.08 -6.67
N ALA A 98 0.34 -3.75 -6.81
CA ALA A 98 0.72 -3.09 -8.05
C ALA A 98 1.72 -1.96 -7.79
N VAL A 99 2.63 -1.75 -8.74
CA VAL A 99 3.60 -0.65 -8.70
C VAL A 99 3.77 -0.04 -10.08
N GLY A 100 4.00 1.26 -10.15
CA GLY A 100 4.25 1.97 -11.41
C GLY A 100 3.85 3.44 -11.34
N PRO A 101 3.57 4.09 -12.49
CA PRO A 101 3.81 3.60 -13.84
C PRO A 101 5.30 3.62 -14.21
N CYS A 102 6.11 4.32 -13.43
CA CYS A 102 7.54 4.49 -13.67
C CYS A 102 8.30 4.53 -12.34
N LEU A 103 9.62 4.39 -12.43
CA LEU A 103 10.53 4.60 -11.32
C LEU A 103 11.24 5.94 -11.50
N VAL A 104 11.01 6.88 -10.59
CA VAL A 104 11.76 8.15 -10.55
C VAL A 104 13.02 7.94 -9.73
N VAL A 105 14.18 8.09 -10.36
CA VAL A 105 15.49 7.96 -9.71
C VAL A 105 15.95 9.33 -9.20
N GLY A 106 16.44 9.37 -7.96
CA GLY A 106 17.01 10.59 -7.37
C GLY A 106 16.29 11.03 -6.10
N ALA A 107 15.89 12.30 -6.06
CA ALA A 107 15.32 12.91 -4.87
C ALA A 107 13.89 12.43 -4.59
N ALA A 108 13.52 12.40 -3.31
CA ALA A 108 12.14 12.17 -2.88
C ALA A 108 11.20 13.24 -3.43
N PRO A 109 9.91 12.92 -3.60
CA PRO A 109 8.88 13.94 -3.77
C PRO A 109 8.95 15.00 -2.66
N ALA A 110 8.49 16.21 -2.97
CA ALA A 110 8.36 17.28 -1.99
C ALA A 110 7.43 16.85 -0.84
N LYS A 111 7.56 17.46 0.34
CA LYS A 111 6.70 17.12 1.47
C LYS A 111 5.23 17.46 1.19
N GLU A 112 5.00 18.51 0.41
CA GLU A 112 3.70 19.00 -0.01
C GLU A 112 3.15 18.23 -1.24
N ALA A 113 3.89 17.24 -1.76
CA ALA A 113 3.42 16.40 -2.85
C ALA A 113 2.20 15.59 -2.40
N MET A 114 1.15 15.59 -3.23
CA MET A 114 -0.06 14.84 -2.95
C MET A 114 0.07 13.38 -3.39
N ILE A 115 -0.44 12.48 -2.56
CA ILE A 115 -0.79 11.10 -2.87
C ILE A 115 -2.31 11.06 -2.96
N SER A 116 -2.85 10.80 -4.14
CA SER A 116 -4.30 10.82 -4.41
C SER A 116 -4.77 9.48 -4.95
N VAL A 117 -5.96 9.05 -4.55
CA VAL A 117 -6.63 7.88 -5.08
C VAL A 117 -8.04 8.24 -5.54
N LYS A 118 -8.45 7.63 -6.64
CA LYS A 118 -9.80 7.70 -7.17
C LYS A 118 -10.23 6.31 -7.59
N ILE A 119 -11.47 5.95 -7.28
CA ILE A 119 -12.06 4.69 -7.70
C ILE A 119 -13.31 4.99 -8.52
N THR A 120 -13.39 4.40 -9.71
CA THR A 120 -14.56 4.52 -10.58
C THR A 120 -15.21 3.17 -10.81
N ARG A 121 -16.54 3.12 -10.71
CA ARG A 121 -17.37 1.95 -10.96
C ARG A 121 -18.32 2.25 -12.11
N SER A 122 -18.23 1.48 -13.20
CA SER A 122 -19.03 1.71 -14.42
C SER A 122 -18.94 3.15 -14.96
N GLY A 123 -17.77 3.79 -14.80
CA GLY A 123 -17.51 5.16 -15.25
C GLY A 123 -17.92 6.27 -14.27
N GLU A 124 -18.56 5.95 -13.15
CA GLU A 124 -18.92 6.91 -12.10
C GLU A 124 -17.89 6.86 -10.96
N GLU A 125 -17.50 8.03 -10.42
CA GLU A 125 -16.65 8.09 -9.24
C GLU A 125 -17.41 7.60 -8.01
N VAL A 126 -16.90 6.56 -7.36
CA VAL A 126 -17.47 5.98 -6.14
C VAL A 126 -16.64 6.29 -4.90
N PHE A 127 -15.39 6.70 -5.08
CA PHE A 127 -14.51 7.14 -4.00
C PHE A 127 -13.42 8.05 -4.54
N SER A 128 -13.06 9.08 -3.77
CA SER A 128 -11.85 9.86 -3.97
C SER A 128 -11.28 10.31 -2.63
N GLY A 129 -9.95 10.38 -2.54
CA GLY A 129 -9.25 10.79 -1.34
C GLY A 129 -7.81 11.16 -1.63
N SER A 130 -7.18 11.92 -0.73
CA SER A 130 -5.81 12.36 -0.90
C SER A 130 -5.14 12.68 0.43
N THR A 131 -3.82 12.52 0.49
CA THR A 131 -2.98 12.93 1.62
C THR A 131 -1.67 13.52 1.10
N GLU A 132 -0.98 14.30 1.94
CA GLU A 132 0.36 14.79 1.61
C GLU A 132 1.43 13.79 2.03
N VAL A 133 2.55 13.76 1.30
CA VAL A 133 3.76 13.02 1.72
C VAL A 133 4.23 13.44 3.13
N SER A 134 3.97 14.69 3.52
CA SER A 134 4.24 15.24 4.85
C SER A 134 3.56 14.48 6.00
N GLN A 135 2.47 13.75 5.72
CA GLN A 135 1.72 12.98 6.72
C GLN A 135 2.35 11.62 7.03
N ILE A 136 3.35 11.18 6.25
CA ILE A 136 4.08 9.96 6.57
C ILE A 136 4.94 10.21 7.82
N LYS A 137 4.54 9.61 8.94
CA LYS A 137 5.18 9.82 10.26
C LYS A 137 6.60 9.23 10.33
N ARG A 138 6.81 8.05 9.74
CA ARG A 138 8.07 7.30 9.83
C ARG A 138 9.06 7.80 8.78
N GLY A 139 10.33 7.95 9.18
CA GLY A 139 11.37 8.37 8.26
C GLY A 139 11.64 7.29 7.20
N PHE A 140 11.93 7.67 5.96
CA PHE A 140 12.24 6.68 4.92
C PHE A 140 13.52 5.91 5.22
N ASP A 141 14.55 6.60 5.73
CA ASP A 141 15.80 5.95 6.15
C ASP A 141 15.59 5.02 7.36
N GLU A 142 14.70 5.39 8.30
CA GLU A 142 14.32 4.54 9.43
C GLU A 142 13.66 3.24 8.94
N LEU A 143 12.68 3.35 8.03
CA LEU A 143 11.99 2.20 7.44
C LEU A 143 12.97 1.28 6.68
N ALA A 144 13.85 1.86 5.86
CA ALA A 144 14.87 1.10 5.14
C ALA A 144 15.85 0.42 6.09
N GLU A 145 16.28 1.09 7.17
CA GLU A 145 17.16 0.51 8.19
C GLU A 145 16.52 -0.69 8.87
N PHE A 146 15.26 -0.59 9.31
CA PHE A 146 14.55 -1.71 9.93
C PHE A 146 14.34 -2.87 8.95
N LEU A 147 14.08 -2.59 7.67
CA LEU A 147 13.91 -3.62 6.65
C LEU A 147 15.20 -4.43 6.43
N PHE A 148 16.36 -3.78 6.40
CA PHE A 148 17.66 -4.39 6.14
C PHE A 148 18.35 -4.92 7.41
N ARG A 149 17.76 -4.71 8.59
CA ARG A 149 18.32 -5.20 9.86
C ARG A 149 18.19 -6.71 9.94
N GLU A 150 19.33 -7.40 9.87
CA GLU A 150 19.41 -8.88 9.89
C GLU A 150 18.59 -9.54 8.76
N ASN A 151 18.48 -8.87 7.60
CA ASN A 151 17.73 -9.38 6.46
C ASN A 151 18.33 -8.88 5.14
N GLU A 152 18.68 -9.79 4.22
CA GLU A 152 19.36 -9.45 2.98
C GLU A 152 18.44 -9.40 1.76
N PHE A 153 18.68 -8.40 0.90
CA PHE A 153 18.00 -8.25 -0.38
C PHE A 153 19.04 -8.17 -1.53
N PRO A 154 19.53 -9.30 -2.05
CA PRO A 154 20.59 -9.31 -3.06
C PRO A 154 20.26 -8.55 -4.35
N LYS A 155 18.97 -8.35 -4.63
CA LYS A 155 18.47 -7.59 -5.79
C LYS A 155 17.87 -6.23 -5.41
N GLY A 156 17.99 -5.82 -4.16
CA GLY A 156 17.22 -4.71 -3.60
C GLY A 156 15.78 -5.09 -3.29
N ALA A 157 15.00 -4.08 -2.87
CA ALA A 157 13.61 -4.22 -2.48
C ALA A 157 12.79 -2.99 -2.89
N LEU A 158 11.49 -3.20 -3.04
CA LEU A 158 10.51 -2.12 -2.99
C LEU A 158 9.87 -2.12 -1.60
N LEU A 159 9.77 -0.95 -0.98
CA LEU A 159 9.16 -0.78 0.33
C LEU A 159 8.05 0.26 0.24
N MET A 160 6.81 -0.17 0.42
CA MET A 160 5.67 0.74 0.51
C MET A 160 5.60 1.31 1.94
N THR A 161 5.27 2.60 2.07
CA THR A 161 5.48 3.37 3.31
C THR A 161 4.26 3.51 4.20
N GLY A 162 3.20 2.75 3.94
CA GLY A 162 1.88 2.90 4.52
C GLY A 162 1.02 3.92 3.78
N THR A 163 -0.30 3.77 3.92
CA THR A 163 -1.31 4.70 3.38
C THR A 163 -1.88 5.61 4.46
N GLY A 164 -2.20 6.85 4.08
CA GLY A 164 -3.01 7.78 4.88
C GLY A 164 -4.44 7.96 4.34
N VAL A 165 -4.80 7.23 3.29
CA VAL A 165 -6.11 7.32 2.62
C VAL A 165 -6.67 5.91 2.46
N VAL A 166 -7.75 5.63 3.16
CA VAL A 166 -8.47 4.35 3.08
C VAL A 166 -9.96 4.66 2.99
N PRO A 167 -10.71 4.01 2.07
CA PRO A 167 -12.16 4.09 2.08
C PRO A 167 -12.76 3.65 3.43
N ASP A 168 -13.91 4.23 3.79
CA ASP A 168 -14.66 3.84 4.98
C ASP A 168 -15.19 2.39 4.88
N SER A 169 -15.67 1.84 6.00
CA SER A 169 -16.11 0.43 6.07
C SER A 169 -17.40 0.12 5.30
N ASP A 170 -18.12 1.13 4.82
CA ASP A 170 -19.28 0.97 3.93
C ASP A 170 -18.85 0.81 2.44
N PHE A 171 -17.58 1.00 2.13
CA PHE A 171 -17.00 0.81 0.81
C PHE A 171 -16.30 -0.55 0.68
N THR A 172 -16.50 -1.22 -0.45
CA THR A 172 -15.67 -2.36 -0.87
C THR A 172 -15.49 -2.34 -2.38
N LEU A 173 -14.31 -2.74 -2.84
CA LEU A 173 -14.02 -2.93 -4.26
C LEU A 173 -14.91 -4.02 -4.85
N SER A 174 -15.19 -3.89 -6.15
CA SER A 174 -15.91 -4.87 -6.93
C SER A 174 -15.17 -5.15 -8.24
N SER A 175 -15.32 -6.36 -8.76
CA SER A 175 -14.77 -6.72 -10.07
C SER A 175 -15.24 -5.73 -11.14
N GLY A 176 -14.31 -5.21 -11.93
CA GLY A 176 -14.55 -4.17 -12.93
C GLY A 176 -14.32 -2.73 -12.46
N ASP A 177 -14.15 -2.49 -11.15
CA ASP A 177 -13.73 -1.17 -10.66
C ASP A 177 -12.36 -0.79 -11.21
N VAL A 178 -12.14 0.51 -11.44
CA VAL A 178 -10.86 1.06 -11.85
C VAL A 178 -10.31 1.92 -10.72
N ILE A 179 -9.11 1.58 -10.27
CA ILE A 179 -8.37 2.28 -9.23
C ILE A 179 -7.31 3.13 -9.92
N THR A 180 -7.31 4.43 -9.66
CA THR A 180 -6.32 5.39 -10.16
C THR A 180 -5.61 6.03 -8.97
N ILE A 181 -4.30 5.80 -8.84
CA ILE A 181 -3.46 6.36 -7.77
C ILE A 181 -2.43 7.29 -8.39
N THR A 182 -2.38 8.54 -7.96
CA THR A 182 -1.45 9.56 -8.47
C THR A 182 -0.57 10.09 -7.36
N ILE A 183 0.74 10.18 -7.62
CA ILE A 183 1.68 10.88 -6.75
C ILE A 183 2.34 12.01 -7.52
N ASP A 184 2.26 13.22 -6.99
CA ASP A 184 2.88 14.40 -7.59
C ASP A 184 4.39 14.19 -7.79
N GLY A 185 4.86 14.48 -9.00
CA GLY A 185 6.26 14.28 -9.38
C GLY A 185 6.65 12.85 -9.77
N ILE A 186 5.74 11.87 -9.69
CA ILE A 186 5.94 10.49 -10.15
C ILE A 186 5.06 10.19 -11.36
N GLY A 187 3.73 10.23 -11.17
CA GLY A 187 2.76 9.85 -12.20
C GLY A 187 1.56 9.13 -11.63
N THR A 188 0.82 8.46 -12.51
CA THR A 188 -0.45 7.80 -12.18
C THR A 188 -0.38 6.30 -12.45
N LEU A 189 -0.59 5.50 -11.40
CA LEU A 189 -0.80 4.06 -11.47
C LEU A 189 -2.30 3.80 -11.64
N GLU A 190 -2.70 3.01 -12.63
CA GLU A 190 -4.09 2.64 -12.88
C GLU A 190 -4.19 1.13 -12.96
N ASN A 191 -5.17 0.55 -12.29
CA ASN A 191 -5.43 -0.89 -12.31
C ASN A 191 -6.93 -1.16 -12.34
N GLN A 192 -7.36 -2.13 -13.14
CA GLN A 192 -8.71 -2.67 -13.08
C GLN A 192 -8.77 -3.85 -12.09
N VAL A 193 -9.85 -3.92 -11.30
CA VAL A 193 -10.08 -5.02 -10.35
C VAL A 193 -10.67 -6.24 -11.07
N GLU A 194 -10.19 -7.44 -10.76
CA GLU A 194 -10.79 -8.73 -11.17
C GLU A 194 -11.06 -9.70 -10.02
#